data_AF-A0A3P7ITA6-F1
#
_entry.id   AF-A0A3P7ITA6-F1
#
_cell.length_a   1.000
_cell.length_b   1.000
_cell.length_c   1.000
_cell.angle_alpha   90.00
_cell.angle_beta   90.00
_cell.angle_gamma   90.00
#
_symmetry.space_group_name_H-M   'P 1'
#
loop_
_entity.id
_entity.type
_entity.pdbx_description
1 polymer ?
#
loop_
_entity_poly.entity_id
_entity_poly.type
_entity_poly.pdbx_seq_one_letter_code
_entity_poly.pdbx_strand_id
1 'polypeptide(L)' 'VGERVRLVLDCDRHIVYFERAGSEFLGLAFTDLPPVKLFPAICAVYGNTEVSMVYLGPPVIG' A
#
# COMPACT_ATOMS: atom_id res chain seq x y z
N VAL A 1 -2.13 -4.34 19.89
CA VAL A 1 -1.91 -3.32 18.84
C VAL A 1 -0.96 -3.94 17.83
N GLY A 2 -1.48 -4.33 16.66
CA GLY A 2 -0.71 -5.03 15.63
C GLY A 2 0.16 -4.08 14.81
N GLU A 3 1.09 -4.66 14.04
CA GLU A 3 1.92 -3.92 13.08
C GLU A 3 1.05 -3.28 11.99
N ARG A 4 1.41 -2.06 11.59
CA ARG A 4 0.73 -1.31 10.52
C ARG A 4 1.75 -0.97 9.45
N VAL A 5 1.39 -1.24 8.20
CA VAL A 5 2.14 -0.84 7.01
C VAL A 5 1.22 -0.01 6.13
N ARG A 6 1.76 1.05 5.52
CA ARG A 6 1.07 1.85 4.52
C ARG A 6 1.54 1.41 3.14
N LEU A 7 0.60 1.07 2.27
CA LEU A 7 0.84 0.90 0.84
C LEU A 7 0.53 2.22 0.15
N VAL A 8 1.44 2.69 -0.69
CA VAL A 8 1.21 3.83 -1.57
C VAL A 8 1.20 3.34 -3.01
N LEU A 9 0.10 3.60 -3.70
CA LEU A 9 -0.06 3.39 -5.13
C LEU A 9 0.02 4.76 -5.81
N ASP A 10 1.10 4.98 -6.57
CA ASP A 10 1.28 6.17 -7.39
C ASP A 10 1.02 5.79 -8.85
N CYS A 11 -0.19 6.15 -9.30
CA CYS A 11 -0.64 5.86 -10.67
C CYS A 11 0.04 6.74 -11.72
N ASP A 12 0.54 7.92 -11.35
CA ASP A 12 1.17 8.85 -12.28
C ASP A 12 2.62 8.42 -12.57
N ARG A 13 3.32 7.97 -11.52
CA ARG A 13 4.68 7.42 -11.64
C ARG A 13 4.71 5.92 -11.96
N HIS A 14 3.55 5.26 -11.97
CA HIS A 14 3.42 3.82 -12.21
C HIS A 14 4.27 2.97 -11.24
N ILE A 15 4.22 3.29 -9.94
CA ILE A 15 4.96 2.59 -8.88
C ILE A 15 4.07 2.21 -7.68
N VAL A 16 4.46 1.15 -6.98
CA VAL A 16 3.95 0.83 -5.63
C VAL A 16 5.13 0.82 -4.67
N TYR A 17 4.94 1.42 -3.50
CA TYR A 17 5.94 1.40 -2.45
C TYR A 17 5.28 1.30 -1.07
N PHE A 18 6.08 0.98 -0.06
CA PHE A 18 5.61 0.82 1.31
C PHE A 18 6.25 1.84 2.24
N GLU A 19 5.49 2.22 3.26
CA GLU A 19 5.96 3.05 4.36
C GLU A 19 5.56 2.43 5.70
N ARG A 20 6.39 2.66 6.74
CA ARG A 20 6.00 2.39 8.12
C ARG A 20 5.23 3.58 8.70
N ALA A 21 4.60 3.35 9.86
CA ALA A 21 3.96 4.43 10.60
C ALA A 21 4.92 5.63 10.79
N GLY A 22 4.45 6.84 10.46
CA GLY A 22 5.29 8.04 10.48
C GLY A 22 5.97 8.37 9.14
N SER A 23 5.54 7.75 8.03
CA SER A 23 6.04 8.00 6.67
C SER A 23 7.51 7.62 6.46
N GLU A 24 8.00 6.65 7.23
CA GLU A 24 9.32 6.06 6.99
C GLU A 24 9.27 5.21 5.72
N PHE A 25 10.01 5.59 4.69
CA PHE A 25 10.06 4.89 3.41
C PHE A 25 10.75 3.53 3.56
N LEU A 26 10.07 2.46 3.13
CA LEU A 26 10.58 1.08 3.21
C LEU A 26 11.11 0.54 1.88
N GLY A 27 10.96 1.28 0.78
CA GLY A 27 11.44 0.87 -0.53
C GLY A 27 10.33 0.76 -1.59
N LEU A 28 10.75 0.76 -2.86
CA LEU A 28 9.90 0.44 -4.00
C LEU A 28 9.61 -1.07 -4.01
N ALA A 29 8.35 -1.44 -4.23
CA ALA A 29 7.94 -2.83 -4.39
C ALA A 29 7.75 -3.21 -5.86
N PHE A 30 7.14 -2.30 -6.64
CA PHE A 30 6.88 -2.49 -8.07
C PHE A 30 7.13 -1.19 -8.83
N THR A 31 7.66 -1.33 -10.04
CA THR A 31 7.79 -0.27 -11.05
C THR A 31 7.06 -0.68 -12.32
N ASP A 32 6.86 0.28 -13.23
CA ASP A 32 6.30 0.03 -14.56
C ASP A 32 4.90 -0.62 -14.50
N LEU A 33 4.08 -0.17 -13.55
CA LEU A 33 2.70 -0.65 -13.41
C LEU A 33 1.91 -0.45 -14.71
N PRO A 34 1.10 -1.44 -15.13
CA PRO A 34 0.27 -1.28 -16.32
C PRO A 34 -0.72 -0.11 -16.15
N PRO A 35 -1.07 0.62 -17.24
CA PRO A 35 -2.01 1.74 -17.22
C PRO A 35 -3.46 1.24 -17.17
N VAL A 36 -3.78 0.47 -16.13
CA VAL A 36 -5.08 -0.15 -15.91
C VAL A 36 -5.58 0.20 -14.52
N LYS A 37 -6.88 -0.01 -14.30
CA LYS A 37 -7.48 0.22 -12.99
C LYS A 37 -7.02 -0.85 -12.00
N LEU A 38 -6.29 -0.42 -10.98
CA LEU A 38 -5.83 -1.28 -9.88
C LEU A 38 -6.73 -1.12 -8.65
N PHE A 39 -6.81 -2.18 -7.84
CA PHE A 39 -7.62 -2.22 -6.63
C PHE A 39 -6.78 -2.72 -5.45
N PRO A 40 -6.95 -2.18 -4.24
CA PRO A 40 -6.34 -2.75 -3.04
C PRO A 40 -6.81 -4.18 -2.83
N ALA A 41 -5.88 -5.08 -2.49
CA ALA A 41 -6.17 -6.49 -2.26
C ALA A 41 -5.38 -7.02 -1.05
N ILE A 42 -5.97 -7.96 -0.33
CA ILE A 42 -5.34 -8.70 0.77
C ILE A 42 -5.65 -10.19 0.57
N CYS A 43 -4.66 -11.04 0.84
CA CYS A 43 -4.83 -12.48 0.96
C CYS A 43 -4.19 -12.94 2.28
N ALA A 44 -4.91 -13.74 3.05
CA ALA A 44 -4.43 -14.30 4.31
C ALA A 44 -4.66 -15.81 4.30
N VAL A 45 -3.68 -16.57 4.78
CA VAL A 45 -3.70 -18.04 4.77
C VAL A 45 -3.80 -18.64 6.18
N TYR A 46 -3.65 -17.82 7.22
CA TYR A 46 -3.65 -18.28 8.60
C TYR A 46 -5.02 -18.08 9.25
N GLY A 47 -5.47 -19.11 9.98
CA GLY A 47 -6.74 -19.08 10.70
C GLY A 47 -6.76 -17.99 11.78
N ASN A 48 -7.89 -17.30 11.93
CA ASN A 48 -8.08 -16.20 12.88
C ASN A 48 -7.22 -14.94 12.60
N THR A 49 -6.68 -14.77 11.39
CA THR A 49 -6.08 -13.49 10.99
C THR A 49 -7.16 -12.43 10.81
N GLU A 50 -7.08 -11.36 11.61
CA GLU A 50 -7.88 -10.16 11.42
C GLU A 50 -7.06 -9.10 10.68
N VAL A 51 -7.60 -8.62 9.56
CA VAL A 51 -6.98 -7.54 8.79
C VAL A 51 -7.96 -6.39 8.66
N SER A 52 -7.48 -5.18 8.92
CA SER A 52 -8.20 -3.94 8.62
C SER A 52 -7.44 -3.16 7.56
N MET A 53 -8.15 -2.65 6.57
CA MET A 53 -7.62 -1.77 5.54
C MET A 53 -8.39 -0.45 5.59
N VAL A 54 -7.66 0.66 5.66
CA VAL A 54 -8.24 2.00 5.70
C VAL A 54 -7.69 2.80 4.53
N TYR A 55 -8.58 3.35 3.71
CA TYR A 55 -8.19 4.27 2.65
C TYR A 55 -7.85 5.63 3.29
N LEU A 56 -6.61 6.08 3.11
CA LEU A 56 -6.10 7.33 3.67
C LEU A 56 -6.36 8.55 2.77
N GLY A 57 -6.95 8.35 1.60
CA GLY A 57 -7.12 9.41 0.59
C GLY A 57 -5.96 9.46 -0.42
N PRO A 58 -5.97 10.47 -1.30
CA PRO A 58 -4.85 10.73 -2.20
C PRO A 58 -3.57 11.06 -1.41
N PRO A 59 -2.38 10.93 -2.03
CA PRO A 59 -1.12 11.33 -1.40
C PRO A 59 -1.19 12.78 -0.90
N VAL A 60 -0.80 13.01 0.34
CA VAL A 60 -0.78 14.37 0.94
C VAL A 60 0.33 15.24 0.33
N ILE A 61 1.33 14.60 -0.29
CA ILE A 61 2.43 15.24 -1.02
C ILE A 61 2.39 14.65 -2.43
N GLY A 62 1.94 15.44 -3.39
CA GLY A 62 1.98 15.13 -4.82
C GLY A 62 3.36 15.35 -5.42
#